data_AF-A0A815QM23-F1
#
_entry.id   AF-A0A815QM23-F1
#
_cell.length_a   1.000
_cell.length_b   1.000
_cell.length_c   1.000
_cell.angle_alpha   90.00
_cell.angle_beta   90.00
_cell.angle_gamma   90.00
#
_symmetry.space_group_name_H-M   'P 1'
#
loop_
_entity.id
_entity.type
_entity.pdbx_description
1 polymer ?
#
loop_
_entity_poly.entity_id
_entity_poly.type
_entity_poly.pdbx_seq_one_letter_code
_entity_poly.pdbx_strand_id
1 'polypeptide(L)'
;MAANNPVRPFSSESVLSHFNSSDNLEELTLVWLDESIRMEDSYCSKIATSFRETINYLKTFSGIEECANYVLTVTTEKVFLITSGKLSETIARLIHNIPQVFCIYVFCENQGKYVEWASNYSKIRGVFVDADSLLIKLREDVKLSYLIISSTISTCLVNNDNEKTSIHDASNDENGTFRFYQLLVEILVYLPHTEDEKDELIQECRKYYHDNKVELNKIDEFDRTYTPDTALLWYTKECFLYRLMNKALRTGKMEVILKFRFFIIDLYKQLLEFYEKDRYLYICHRSSFLRKYKYVQTISENESEERHEYSVFRGQQMTSDELHLFKQRIGSKVLFKAFLSTTTSPVIALIYGTNKLDNCPTESILFEVKINCSEESNPYFDTRTISKFKDENEHSQFTLLPRTLDSKASLDYGR
;
A
#
# COMPACT_ATOMS: atom_id res chain seq x y z
N MET A 1 -54.57 -27.85 15.83
CA MET A 1 -53.73 -27.36 16.96
C MET A 1 -52.35 -27.97 16.80
N ALA A 2 -51.42 -27.24 16.21
CA ALA A 2 -49.99 -27.58 16.17
C ALA A 2 -49.26 -26.34 16.69
N ALA A 3 -48.56 -26.50 17.81
CA ALA A 3 -47.89 -25.43 18.51
C ALA A 3 -46.56 -25.10 17.82
N ASN A 4 -46.36 -23.80 17.56
CA ASN A 4 -45.12 -23.21 17.11
C ASN A 4 -44.02 -23.40 18.17
N ASN A 5 -42.91 -24.04 17.78
CA ASN A 5 -41.63 -23.88 18.48
C ASN A 5 -40.88 -22.70 17.84
N PRO A 6 -40.43 -21.70 18.61
CA PRO A 6 -39.61 -20.62 18.07
C PRO A 6 -38.19 -21.13 17.83
N VAL A 7 -37.71 -20.92 16.60
CA VAL A 7 -36.32 -21.10 16.20
C VAL A 7 -35.44 -20.23 17.11
N ARG A 8 -34.52 -20.85 17.85
CA ARG A 8 -33.52 -20.14 18.65
C ARG A 8 -32.62 -19.33 17.71
N PRO A 9 -32.25 -18.08 18.07
CA PRO A 9 -31.29 -17.32 17.30
C PRO A 9 -29.92 -18.01 17.36
N PHE A 10 -29.26 -18.06 16.21
CA PHE A 10 -27.88 -18.50 16.06
C PHE A 10 -27.00 -17.84 17.13
N SER A 11 -26.42 -18.65 18.01
CA SER A 11 -25.37 -18.23 18.95
C SER A 11 -24.15 -17.79 18.14
N SER A 12 -23.77 -16.52 18.28
CA SER A 12 -22.70 -15.83 17.56
C SER A 12 -21.28 -16.19 18.03
N GLU A 13 -21.09 -17.34 18.69
CA GLU A 13 -19.79 -17.84 19.13
C GLU A 13 -19.40 -19.06 18.29
N SER A 14 -18.74 -18.86 17.15
CA SER A 14 -17.86 -19.88 16.52
C SER A 14 -17.21 -19.48 15.19
N VAL A 15 -17.40 -18.26 14.65
CA VAL A 15 -16.78 -17.87 13.35
C VAL A 15 -15.47 -17.08 13.50
N LEU A 16 -14.98 -16.82 14.72
CA LEU A 16 -13.65 -16.25 14.93
C LEU A 16 -12.59 -17.35 14.85
N SER A 17 -12.30 -17.80 13.64
CA SER A 17 -11.13 -18.63 13.34
C SER A 17 -9.87 -17.84 13.68
N HIS A 18 -8.94 -18.48 14.37
CA HIS A 18 -7.71 -17.86 14.85
C HIS A 18 -6.79 -17.48 13.69
N PHE A 19 -6.13 -16.33 13.80
CA PHE A 19 -4.94 -16.00 12.99
C PHE A 19 -3.98 -17.20 12.98
N ASN A 20 -3.69 -17.75 11.80
CA ASN A 20 -2.48 -18.53 11.66
C ASN A 20 -1.30 -17.57 11.87
N SER A 21 -0.53 -17.78 12.94
CA SER A 21 0.66 -16.99 13.29
C SER A 21 1.76 -16.96 12.21
N SER A 22 1.55 -17.66 11.10
CA SER A 22 2.45 -17.82 9.96
C SER A 22 2.20 -16.88 8.79
N ASP A 23 1.20 -15.99 8.85
CA ASP A 23 0.86 -15.14 7.72
C ASP A 23 1.55 -13.78 7.82
N ASN A 24 2.26 -13.38 6.77
CA ASN A 24 2.87 -12.07 6.70
C ASN A 24 1.77 -10.98 6.55
N LEU A 25 1.79 -9.99 7.44
CA LEU A 25 0.88 -8.84 7.41
C LEU A 25 1.53 -7.60 6.76
N GLU A 26 2.78 -7.70 6.29
CA GLU A 26 3.52 -6.66 5.59
C GLU A 26 3.80 -6.97 4.13
N GLU A 27 4.13 -5.95 3.35
CA GLU A 27 4.34 -6.05 1.90
C GLU A 27 5.64 -6.76 1.51
N LEU A 28 6.58 -6.85 2.45
CA LEU A 28 7.93 -7.36 2.23
C LEU A 28 8.13 -8.64 3.04
N THR A 29 8.84 -9.60 2.43
CA THR A 29 9.32 -10.82 3.08
C THR A 29 10.82 -10.90 2.92
N LEU A 30 11.53 -11.07 4.03
CA LEU A 30 12.95 -11.37 4.04
C LEU A 30 13.15 -12.87 4.23
N VAL A 31 13.87 -13.48 3.31
CA VAL A 31 14.27 -14.88 3.35
C VAL A 31 15.77 -14.95 3.57
N TRP A 32 16.21 -15.71 4.58
CA TRP A 32 17.63 -15.97 4.83
C TRP A 32 17.91 -17.47 4.67
N LEU A 33 18.66 -17.82 3.62
CA LEU A 33 19.03 -19.18 3.27
C LEU A 33 20.51 -19.43 3.53
N ASP A 34 20.82 -20.19 4.57
CA ASP A 34 22.20 -20.60 4.87
C ASP A 34 22.19 -21.90 5.70
N GLU A 35 22.98 -22.88 5.28
CA GLU A 35 23.14 -24.18 5.94
C GLU A 35 23.64 -24.03 7.39
N SER A 36 24.35 -22.94 7.69
CA SER A 36 24.95 -22.65 8.99
C SER A 36 24.03 -21.92 9.96
N ILE A 37 22.81 -21.55 9.56
CA ILE A 37 21.88 -20.79 10.42
C ILE A 37 21.51 -21.63 11.63
N ARG A 38 21.86 -21.11 12.81
CA ARG A 38 21.42 -21.61 14.10
C ARG A 38 20.95 -20.43 14.92
N MET A 39 19.65 -20.33 15.19
CA MET A 39 19.06 -19.19 15.89
C MET A 39 19.48 -19.13 17.37
N GLU A 40 20.01 -20.25 17.90
CA GLU A 40 20.59 -20.34 19.23
C GLU A 40 21.97 -19.65 19.31
N ASP A 41 22.62 -19.41 18.17
CA ASP A 41 23.89 -18.67 18.13
C ASP A 41 23.65 -17.17 18.38
N SER A 42 24.38 -16.61 19.34
CA SER A 42 24.34 -15.19 19.66
C SER A 42 24.67 -14.29 18.47
N TYR A 43 25.50 -14.76 17.53
CA TYR A 43 25.85 -14.00 16.34
C TYR A 43 24.70 -13.98 15.33
N CYS A 44 24.17 -15.14 14.96
CA CYS A 44 23.01 -15.26 14.07
C CYS A 44 21.78 -14.55 14.63
N SER A 45 21.54 -14.66 15.95
CA SER A 45 20.44 -13.99 16.63
C SER A 45 20.54 -12.45 16.55
N LYS A 46 21.75 -11.89 16.73
CA LYS A 46 21.99 -10.44 16.57
C LYS A 46 21.74 -9.97 15.15
N ILE A 47 22.27 -10.68 14.16
CA ILE A 47 22.06 -10.34 12.74
C ILE A 47 20.59 -10.45 12.37
N ALA A 48 19.91 -11.53 12.78
CA ALA A 48 18.48 -11.71 12.56
C ALA A 48 17.66 -10.55 13.18
N THR A 49 18.07 -10.05 14.34
CA THR A 49 17.44 -8.88 14.97
C THR A 49 17.60 -7.63 14.10
N SER A 50 18.81 -7.33 13.62
CA SER A 50 19.06 -6.20 12.73
C SER A 50 18.34 -6.32 11.37
N PHE A 51 18.16 -7.55 10.88
CA PHE A 51 17.34 -7.83 9.71
C PHE A 51 15.85 -7.55 9.98
N ARG A 52 15.31 -7.99 11.12
CA ARG A 52 13.90 -7.74 11.52
C ARG A 52 13.60 -6.25 11.73
N GLU A 53 14.57 -5.48 12.20
CA GLU A 53 14.46 -4.02 12.27
C GLU A 53 14.29 -3.37 10.90
N THR A 54 14.78 -4.02 9.83
CA THR A 54 14.70 -3.51 8.45
C THR A 54 13.48 -4.08 7.71
N ILE A 55 13.26 -5.40 7.76
CA ILE A 55 12.09 -6.10 7.24
C ILE A 55 11.59 -7.03 8.35
N ASN A 56 10.43 -6.72 8.92
CA ASN A 56 9.94 -7.42 10.11
C ASN A 56 9.73 -8.93 9.87
N TYR A 57 9.17 -9.28 8.72
CA TYR A 57 8.83 -10.66 8.42
C TYR A 57 10.05 -11.41 7.86
N LEU A 58 10.78 -12.07 8.76
CA LEU A 58 11.97 -12.87 8.47
C LEU A 58 11.64 -14.37 8.50
N LYS A 59 11.96 -15.07 7.41
CA LYS A 59 11.97 -16.54 7.32
C LYS A 59 13.36 -17.06 7.06
N THR A 60 13.72 -18.13 7.74
CA THR A 60 15.05 -18.73 7.61
C THR A 60 14.96 -20.18 7.15
N PHE A 61 15.88 -20.57 6.29
CA PHE A 61 15.95 -21.91 5.71
C PHE A 61 17.39 -22.40 5.72
N SER A 62 17.57 -23.69 6.02
CA SER A 62 18.86 -24.37 5.85
C SER A 62 18.95 -25.12 4.52
N GLY A 63 17.81 -25.43 3.89
CA GLY A 63 17.71 -26.20 2.65
C GLY A 63 17.24 -25.38 1.45
N ILE A 64 17.85 -25.62 0.29
CA ILE A 64 17.51 -24.94 -0.98
C ILE A 64 16.08 -25.27 -1.42
N GLU A 65 15.67 -26.53 -1.35
CA GLU A 65 14.36 -26.98 -1.85
C GLU A 65 13.21 -26.37 -1.04
N GLU A 66 13.30 -26.41 0.29
CA GLU A 66 12.32 -25.79 1.19
C GLU A 66 12.21 -24.27 0.94
N CYS A 67 13.36 -23.60 0.79
CA CYS A 67 13.41 -22.18 0.47
C CYS A 67 12.75 -21.87 -0.88
N ALA A 68 13.10 -22.62 -1.93
CA ALA A 68 12.56 -22.39 -3.27
C ALA A 68 11.04 -22.64 -3.32
N ASN A 69 10.59 -23.72 -2.68
CA ASN A 69 9.16 -24.03 -2.57
C ASN A 69 8.41 -22.92 -1.83
N TYR A 70 8.95 -22.42 -0.71
CA TYR A 70 8.34 -21.30 0.00
C TYR A 70 8.24 -20.05 -0.88
N VAL A 71 9.32 -19.66 -1.57
CA VAL A 71 9.30 -18.48 -2.45
C VAL A 71 8.25 -18.60 -3.56
N LEU A 72 8.04 -19.80 -4.10
CA LEU A 72 6.99 -20.07 -5.09
C LEU A 72 5.57 -19.93 -4.54
N THR A 73 5.36 -20.14 -3.23
CA THR A 73 4.04 -19.94 -2.59
C THR A 73 3.72 -18.48 -2.31
N VAL A 74 4.72 -17.59 -2.31
CA VAL A 74 4.51 -16.16 -2.04
C VAL A 74 3.92 -15.50 -3.28
N THR A 75 2.66 -15.06 -3.19
CA THR A 75 1.94 -14.45 -4.32
C THR A 75 1.78 -12.94 -4.21
N THR A 76 1.66 -12.41 -3.00
CA THR A 76 1.33 -10.98 -2.77
C THR A 76 2.51 -10.10 -2.38
N GLU A 77 3.61 -10.69 -1.90
CA GLU A 77 4.71 -9.94 -1.27
C GLU A 77 5.93 -9.83 -2.19
N LYS A 78 6.75 -8.82 -1.93
CA LYS A 78 8.09 -8.72 -2.51
C LYS A 78 9.09 -9.47 -1.63
N VAL A 79 9.82 -10.40 -2.23
CA VAL A 79 10.78 -11.27 -1.55
C VAL A 79 12.19 -10.72 -1.71
N PHE A 80 12.85 -10.52 -0.58
CA PHE A 80 14.27 -10.23 -0.45
C PHE A 80 14.96 -11.51 0.00
N LEU A 81 15.93 -12.01 -0.75
CA LEU A 81 16.66 -13.22 -0.39
C LEU A 81 18.10 -12.87 0.01
N ILE A 82 18.52 -13.28 1.20
CA ILE A 82 19.91 -13.33 1.63
C ILE A 82 20.33 -14.79 1.59
N THR A 83 21.42 -15.10 0.90
CA THR A 83 21.91 -16.48 0.75
C THR A 83 23.41 -16.58 0.94
N SER A 84 23.89 -17.71 1.43
CA SER A 84 25.32 -17.97 1.52
C SER A 84 25.95 -18.21 0.15
N GLY A 85 27.24 -17.91 0.00
CA GLY A 85 27.96 -18.13 -1.27
C GLY A 85 27.93 -19.60 -1.75
N LYS A 86 27.82 -20.57 -0.84
CA LYS A 86 27.74 -22.00 -1.22
C LYS A 86 26.42 -22.33 -1.92
N LEU A 87 25.32 -21.71 -1.49
CA LEU A 87 23.97 -22.00 -1.96
C LEU A 87 23.50 -21.04 -3.05
N SER A 88 24.16 -19.87 -3.18
CA SER A 88 23.73 -18.76 -4.04
C SER A 88 23.55 -19.15 -5.50
N GLU A 89 24.48 -19.93 -6.05
CA GLU A 89 24.42 -20.33 -7.46
C GLU A 89 23.18 -21.17 -7.79
N THR A 90 22.93 -22.17 -6.96
CA THR A 90 21.83 -23.12 -7.17
C THR A 90 20.49 -22.43 -6.95
N ILE A 91 20.32 -21.67 -5.86
CA ILE A 91 19.04 -21.00 -5.58
C ILE A 91 18.74 -19.92 -6.62
N ALA A 92 19.73 -19.14 -7.06
CA ALA A 92 19.52 -18.10 -8.07
C ALA A 92 19.02 -18.70 -9.39
N ARG A 93 19.57 -19.83 -9.84
CA ARG A 93 19.08 -20.53 -11.05
C ARG A 93 17.59 -20.91 -10.94
N LEU A 94 17.12 -21.28 -9.75
CA LEU A 94 15.73 -21.70 -9.53
C LEU A 94 14.76 -20.51 -9.48
N ILE A 95 15.14 -19.41 -8.82
CA ILE A 95 14.18 -18.35 -8.46
C ILE A 95 14.36 -17.02 -9.18
N HIS A 96 15.45 -16.80 -9.92
CA HIS A 96 15.74 -15.49 -10.54
C HIS A 96 14.62 -15.00 -11.47
N ASN A 97 13.90 -15.90 -12.14
CA ASN A 97 12.80 -15.53 -13.04
C ASN A 97 11.47 -15.24 -12.32
N ILE A 98 11.38 -15.50 -11.01
CA ILE A 98 10.14 -15.30 -10.24
C ILE A 98 9.90 -13.80 -10.01
N PRO A 99 8.78 -13.20 -10.48
CA PRO A 99 8.53 -11.75 -10.37
C PRO A 99 8.49 -11.20 -8.94
N GLN A 100 8.06 -12.02 -7.98
CA GLN A 100 7.99 -11.66 -6.56
C GLN A 100 9.38 -11.51 -5.93
N VAL A 101 10.40 -12.21 -6.46
CA VAL A 101 11.79 -12.04 -6.02
C VAL A 101 12.28 -10.69 -6.50
N PHE A 102 12.46 -9.78 -5.54
CA PHE A 102 12.84 -8.41 -5.78
C PHE A 102 14.36 -8.25 -5.83
N CYS A 103 15.08 -8.75 -4.83
CA CYS A 103 16.53 -8.67 -4.72
C CYS A 103 17.10 -9.93 -4.07
N ILE A 104 18.31 -10.30 -4.50
CA ILE A 104 19.11 -11.38 -3.93
C ILE A 104 20.46 -10.80 -3.47
N TYR A 105 20.87 -11.13 -2.25
CA TYR A 105 22.14 -10.75 -1.66
C TYR A 105 22.94 -12.01 -1.33
N VAL A 106 24.21 -12.04 -1.73
CA VAL A 106 25.11 -13.13 -1.37
C VAL A 106 25.94 -12.67 -0.17
N PHE A 107 25.80 -13.34 0.97
CA PHE A 107 26.55 -13.05 2.18
C PHE A 107 27.59 -14.16 2.41
N CYS A 108 28.88 -13.84 2.26
CA CYS A 108 29.94 -14.84 2.36
C CYS A 108 31.31 -14.25 2.69
N GLU A 109 32.19 -15.05 3.30
CA GLU A 109 33.55 -14.62 3.66
C GLU A 109 34.46 -14.37 2.45
N ASN A 110 34.20 -15.05 1.32
CA ASN A 110 35.05 -14.99 0.13
C ASN A 110 34.31 -14.35 -1.04
N GLN A 111 34.32 -13.02 -1.05
CA GLN A 111 33.66 -12.20 -2.07
C GLN A 111 34.16 -12.54 -3.48
N GLY A 112 35.49 -12.58 -3.68
CA GLY A 112 36.12 -12.66 -5.00
C GLY A 112 35.71 -13.88 -5.83
N LYS A 113 35.34 -14.99 -5.17
CA LYS A 113 34.86 -16.20 -5.85
C LYS A 113 33.50 -16.00 -6.56
N TYR A 114 32.65 -15.11 -6.06
CA TYR A 114 31.24 -15.03 -6.48
C TYR A 114 30.88 -13.75 -7.24
N VAL A 115 31.73 -12.71 -7.23
CA VAL A 115 31.42 -11.42 -7.88
C VAL A 115 31.15 -11.57 -9.38
N GLU A 116 32.03 -12.27 -10.09
CA GLU A 116 31.92 -12.39 -11.55
C GLU A 116 30.65 -13.15 -11.95
N TRP A 117 30.36 -14.25 -11.26
CA TRP A 117 29.12 -15.00 -11.47
C TRP A 117 27.87 -14.18 -11.13
N ALA A 118 27.90 -13.47 -9.98
CA ALA A 118 26.78 -12.67 -9.52
C ALA A 118 26.41 -11.55 -10.51
N SER A 119 27.40 -11.00 -11.20
CA SER A 119 27.21 -9.95 -12.22
C SER A 119 26.36 -10.39 -13.42
N ASN A 120 26.22 -11.71 -13.65
CA ASN A 120 25.39 -12.25 -14.72
C ASN A 120 23.89 -12.24 -14.39
N TYR A 121 23.50 -11.97 -13.14
CA TYR A 121 22.11 -11.99 -12.71
C TYR A 121 21.63 -10.59 -12.32
N SER A 122 20.60 -10.11 -13.02
CA SER A 122 19.99 -8.80 -12.81
C SER A 122 19.50 -8.54 -11.38
N LYS A 123 18.99 -9.58 -10.71
CA LYS A 123 18.40 -9.48 -9.36
C LYS A 123 19.40 -9.63 -8.24
N ILE A 124 20.65 -10.01 -8.53
CA ILE A 124 21.69 -10.11 -7.50
C ILE A 124 22.27 -8.71 -7.30
N ARG A 125 22.07 -8.15 -6.10
CA ARG A 125 22.48 -6.77 -5.77
C ARG A 125 23.93 -6.65 -5.37
N GLY A 126 24.52 -7.75 -4.91
CA GLY A 126 25.94 -7.79 -4.58
C GLY A 126 26.34 -9.00 -3.76
N VAL A 127 27.64 -9.10 -3.55
CA VAL A 127 28.28 -10.06 -2.67
C VAL A 127 28.91 -9.27 -1.51
N PHE A 128 28.54 -9.63 -0.28
CA PHE A 128 28.87 -8.90 0.94
C PHE A 128 29.63 -9.81 1.91
N VAL A 129 30.65 -9.26 2.55
CA VAL A 129 31.47 -9.97 3.55
C VAL A 129 31.07 -9.58 4.96
N ASP A 130 30.67 -8.32 5.15
CA ASP A 130 30.25 -7.76 6.43
C ASP A 130 28.74 -7.50 6.45
N ALA A 131 28.15 -7.72 7.64
CA ALA A 131 26.71 -7.54 7.84
C ALA A 131 26.29 -6.06 7.73
N ASP A 132 27.17 -5.12 8.09
CA ASP A 132 26.86 -3.68 8.09
C ASP A 132 26.64 -3.15 6.66
N SER A 133 27.54 -3.47 5.73
CA SER A 133 27.40 -3.10 4.31
C SER A 133 26.18 -3.74 3.68
N LEU A 134 25.88 -5.00 4.03
CA LEU A 134 24.66 -5.69 3.61
C LEU A 134 23.42 -4.96 4.14
N LEU A 135 23.39 -4.59 5.42
CA LEU A 135 22.27 -3.89 6.05
C LEU A 135 22.05 -2.49 5.46
N ILE A 136 23.11 -1.75 5.18
CA ILE A 136 23.03 -0.45 4.50
C ILE A 136 22.35 -0.64 3.15
N LYS A 137 22.84 -1.60 2.34
CA LYS A 137 22.27 -1.83 1.02
C LYS A 137 20.83 -2.34 1.07
N LEU A 138 20.54 -3.24 2.00
CA LEU A 138 19.19 -3.76 2.24
C LEU A 138 18.21 -2.62 2.56
N ARG A 139 18.59 -1.69 3.45
CA ARG A 139 17.75 -0.54 3.81
C ARG A 139 17.45 0.38 2.62
N GLU A 140 18.45 0.63 1.77
CA GLU A 140 18.25 1.40 0.54
C GLU A 140 17.25 0.72 -0.39
N ASP A 141 17.45 -0.58 -0.65
CA ASP A 141 16.59 -1.33 -1.57
C ASP A 141 15.18 -1.54 -0.99
N VAL A 142 15.03 -1.62 0.34
CA VAL A 142 13.74 -1.65 1.04
C VAL A 142 13.00 -0.33 0.87
N LYS A 143 13.68 0.82 1.04
CA LYS A 143 13.09 2.13 0.76
C LYS A 143 12.60 2.19 -0.69
N LEU A 144 13.43 1.79 -1.65
CA LEU A 144 13.05 1.73 -3.06
C LEU A 144 11.84 0.80 -3.29
N SER A 145 11.79 -0.35 -2.63
CA SER A 145 10.67 -1.29 -2.73
C SER A 145 9.37 -0.70 -2.18
N TYR A 146 9.41 -0.05 -1.03
CA TYR A 146 8.23 0.65 -0.50
C TYR A 146 7.76 1.76 -1.43
N LEU A 147 8.65 2.49 -2.11
CA LEU A 147 8.26 3.47 -3.14
C LEU A 147 7.53 2.81 -4.33
N ILE A 148 7.97 1.61 -4.73
CA ILE A 148 7.34 0.85 -5.81
C ILE A 148 5.98 0.27 -5.35
N ILE A 149 5.89 -0.24 -4.12
CA ILE A 149 4.67 -0.83 -3.58
C ILE A 149 3.64 0.25 -3.26
N SER A 150 4.06 1.37 -2.68
CA SER A 150 3.20 2.52 -2.44
C SER A 150 2.72 3.14 -3.75
N SER A 151 3.45 2.95 -4.86
CA SER A 151 3.03 3.34 -6.21
C SER A 151 2.18 2.27 -6.90
N THR A 152 2.32 0.99 -6.56
CA THR A 152 1.58 -0.14 -7.14
C THR A 152 0.09 -0.01 -6.88
N ILE A 153 -0.68 -0.05 -7.97
CA ILE A 153 -2.13 0.06 -7.93
C ILE A 153 -2.71 -1.34 -7.69
N SER A 154 -3.25 -1.61 -6.50
CA SER A 154 -4.21 -2.71 -6.36
C SER A 154 -5.56 -2.24 -6.86
N THR A 155 -5.77 -2.42 -8.16
CA THR A 155 -7.03 -2.07 -8.82
C THR A 155 -7.99 -3.23 -8.87
N CYS A 156 -9.27 -2.92 -8.67
CA CYS A 156 -10.32 -3.59 -9.42
C CYS A 156 -10.63 -2.71 -10.63
N LEU A 157 -10.53 -3.27 -11.82
CA LEU A 157 -11.01 -2.63 -13.04
C LEU A 157 -12.46 -3.08 -13.22
N VAL A 158 -13.35 -2.16 -13.59
CA VAL A 158 -14.77 -2.48 -13.78
C VAL A 158 -15.12 -2.34 -15.26
N ASN A 159 -15.69 -3.40 -15.84
CA ASN A 159 -16.26 -3.36 -17.19
C ASN A 159 -17.52 -2.46 -17.21
N ASN A 160 -17.64 -1.62 -18.23
CA ASN A 160 -18.77 -0.71 -18.41
C ASN A 160 -20.01 -1.41 -19.04
N ASP A 161 -20.04 -2.73 -19.09
CA ASP A 161 -21.03 -3.44 -19.90
C ASP A 161 -22.41 -3.38 -19.23
N ASN A 162 -23.29 -2.60 -19.86
CA ASN A 162 -24.74 -2.57 -19.64
C ASN A 162 -25.44 -3.88 -20.07
N GLU A 163 -24.72 -5.01 -20.13
CA GLU A 163 -25.30 -6.31 -20.47
C GLU A 163 -25.53 -7.12 -19.21
N LYS A 164 -26.82 -7.43 -19.02
CA LYS A 164 -27.38 -8.24 -17.94
C LYS A 164 -26.62 -9.57 -17.80
N THR A 165 -25.67 -9.66 -16.88
CA THR A 165 -25.18 -10.95 -16.40
C THR A 165 -25.98 -11.37 -15.18
N SER A 166 -26.45 -12.61 -15.22
CA SER A 166 -27.37 -13.19 -14.26
C SER A 166 -26.75 -13.26 -12.86
N ILE A 167 -27.62 -13.32 -11.85
CA ILE A 167 -27.32 -13.33 -10.40
C ILE A 167 -26.43 -14.53 -9.96
N HIS A 168 -26.06 -15.44 -10.88
CA HIS A 168 -25.32 -16.66 -10.56
C HIS A 168 -23.78 -16.59 -10.67
N ASP A 169 -23.18 -15.51 -11.19
CA ASP A 169 -21.72 -15.41 -11.37
C ASP A 169 -21.02 -14.53 -10.32
N ALA A 170 -21.61 -14.39 -9.13
CA ALA A 170 -21.14 -13.49 -8.06
C ALA A 170 -19.81 -13.87 -7.40
N SER A 171 -19.22 -15.03 -7.72
CA SER A 171 -17.92 -15.46 -7.16
C SER A 171 -16.70 -14.87 -7.87
N ASN A 172 -16.86 -14.34 -9.09
CA ASN A 172 -15.79 -13.72 -9.90
C ASN A 172 -16.06 -12.24 -10.19
N ASP A 173 -17.02 -11.62 -9.51
CA ASP A 173 -17.55 -10.33 -9.90
C ASP A 173 -16.63 -9.18 -9.43
N GLU A 174 -15.79 -8.68 -10.33
CA GLU A 174 -15.05 -7.42 -10.16
C GLU A 174 -16.01 -6.28 -9.78
N ASN A 175 -17.29 -6.35 -10.19
CA ASN A 175 -18.34 -5.41 -9.83
C ASN A 175 -18.83 -5.56 -8.38
N GLY A 176 -19.02 -6.80 -7.88
CA GLY A 176 -19.33 -7.07 -6.48
C GLY A 176 -18.23 -6.63 -5.52
N THR A 177 -16.97 -6.90 -5.88
CA THR A 177 -15.79 -6.38 -5.15
C THR A 177 -15.80 -4.85 -5.17
N PHE A 178 -16.05 -4.25 -6.33
CA PHE A 178 -16.13 -2.81 -6.47
C PHE A 178 -17.20 -2.18 -5.57
N ARG A 179 -18.42 -2.73 -5.55
CA ARG A 179 -19.51 -2.25 -4.68
C ARG A 179 -19.16 -2.40 -3.20
N PHE A 180 -18.52 -3.49 -2.82
CA PHE A 180 -18.05 -3.70 -1.46
C PHE A 180 -17.11 -2.59 -1.01
N TYR A 181 -16.06 -2.27 -1.79
CA TYR A 181 -15.12 -1.21 -1.43
C TYR A 181 -15.74 0.20 -1.45
N GLN A 182 -16.75 0.44 -2.31
CA GLN A 182 -17.51 1.69 -2.28
C GLN A 182 -18.30 1.88 -0.98
N LEU A 183 -18.86 0.78 -0.44
CA LEU A 183 -19.67 0.78 0.77
C LEU A 183 -18.87 0.44 2.02
N LEU A 184 -17.56 0.17 1.91
CA LEU A 184 -16.76 -0.37 3.00
C LEU A 184 -16.85 0.50 4.26
N VAL A 185 -16.63 1.80 4.12
CA VAL A 185 -16.69 2.72 5.27
C VAL A 185 -18.10 2.77 5.85
N GLU A 186 -19.13 2.84 5.01
CA GLU A 186 -20.53 2.84 5.47
C GLU A 186 -20.81 1.57 6.28
N ILE A 187 -20.42 0.40 5.76
CA ILE A 187 -20.56 -0.88 6.46
C ILE A 187 -19.81 -0.84 7.80
N LEU A 188 -18.55 -0.40 7.81
CA LEU A 188 -17.74 -0.32 9.03
C LEU A 188 -18.38 0.59 10.09
N VAL A 189 -19.01 1.69 9.69
CA VAL A 189 -19.73 2.62 10.58
C VAL A 189 -21.01 2.01 11.16
N TYR A 190 -21.70 1.14 10.41
CA TYR A 190 -22.93 0.49 10.87
C TYR A 190 -22.67 -0.76 11.73
N LEU A 191 -21.45 -1.29 11.76
CA LEU A 191 -21.12 -2.44 12.60
C LEU A 191 -21.16 -2.07 14.10
N PRO A 192 -21.56 -2.99 14.98
CA PRO A 192 -21.58 -2.73 16.42
C PRO A 192 -20.18 -2.37 16.92
N HIS A 193 -20.08 -1.25 17.62
CA HIS A 193 -18.84 -0.83 18.26
C HIS A 193 -18.72 -1.43 19.66
N THR A 194 -17.54 -1.95 19.99
CA THR A 194 -17.17 -2.29 21.37
C THR A 194 -16.27 -1.20 21.94
N GLU A 195 -16.23 -1.00 23.26
CA GLU A 195 -15.31 -0.02 23.85
C GLU A 195 -13.82 -0.42 23.69
N ASP A 196 -13.56 -1.68 23.33
CA ASP A 196 -12.22 -2.29 23.33
C ASP A 196 -11.56 -2.39 21.93
N GLU A 197 -12.09 -1.73 20.88
CA GLU A 197 -11.58 -1.93 19.49
C GLU A 197 -10.12 -1.50 19.32
N LYS A 198 -9.73 -0.43 20.03
CA LYS A 198 -8.34 0.03 20.04
C LYS A 198 -7.44 -1.02 20.69
N ASP A 199 -7.84 -1.57 21.83
CA ASP A 199 -7.05 -2.56 22.56
C ASP A 199 -6.89 -3.84 21.74
N GLU A 200 -7.94 -4.26 21.02
CA GLU A 200 -7.89 -5.39 20.09
C GLU A 200 -6.82 -5.16 19.00
N LEU A 201 -6.81 -3.99 18.35
CA LEU A 201 -5.81 -3.63 17.35
C LEU A 201 -4.39 -3.64 17.95
N ILE A 202 -4.21 -3.02 19.11
CA ILE A 202 -2.91 -2.88 19.77
C ILE A 202 -2.34 -4.25 20.12
N GLN A 203 -3.16 -5.13 20.72
CA GLN A 203 -2.74 -6.47 21.12
C GLN A 203 -2.28 -7.30 19.92
N GLU A 204 -2.97 -7.18 18.79
CA GLU A 204 -2.62 -7.90 17.56
C GLU A 204 -1.36 -7.35 16.93
N CYS A 205 -1.17 -6.02 16.92
CA CYS A 205 0.08 -5.41 16.48
C CYS A 205 1.25 -5.84 17.39
N ARG A 206 1.08 -5.87 18.72
CA ARG A 206 2.10 -6.33 19.68
C ARG A 206 2.45 -7.80 19.46
N LYS A 207 1.47 -8.66 19.19
CA LYS A 207 1.69 -10.07 18.86
C LYS A 207 2.47 -10.23 17.56
N TYR A 208 2.13 -9.47 16.53
CA TYR A 208 2.81 -9.51 15.24
C TYR A 208 4.25 -9.00 15.31
N TYR A 209 4.48 -7.90 16.05
CA TYR A 209 5.78 -7.24 16.21
C TYR A 209 6.55 -7.67 17.48
N HIS A 210 6.22 -8.83 18.07
CA HIS A 210 6.77 -9.24 19.38
C HIS A 210 8.31 -9.20 19.48
N ASP A 211 9.01 -9.47 18.39
CA ASP A 211 10.49 -9.46 18.31
C ASP A 211 11.08 -8.14 17.79
N ASN A 212 10.25 -7.13 17.49
CA ASN A 212 10.67 -5.86 16.89
C ASN A 212 10.47 -4.69 17.86
N LYS A 213 11.50 -4.41 18.66
CA LYS A 213 11.46 -3.34 19.67
C LYS A 213 11.18 -1.97 19.09
N VAL A 214 11.64 -1.68 17.86
CA VAL A 214 11.43 -0.39 17.21
C VAL A 214 9.94 -0.18 16.92
N GLU A 215 9.27 -1.17 16.34
CA GLU A 215 7.84 -1.09 16.06
C GLU A 215 6.99 -1.18 17.34
N LEU A 216 7.39 -1.98 18.33
CA LEU A 216 6.73 -2.00 19.65
C LEU A 216 6.73 -0.63 20.32
N ASN A 217 7.85 0.10 20.27
CA ASN A 217 7.91 1.48 20.80
C ASN A 217 6.95 2.42 20.06
N LYS A 218 6.79 2.27 18.74
CA LYS A 218 5.82 3.06 17.95
C LYS A 218 4.38 2.69 18.31
N ILE A 219 4.11 1.42 18.59
CA ILE A 219 2.80 0.94 19.07
C ILE A 219 2.49 1.54 20.44
N ASP A 220 3.44 1.54 21.36
CA ASP A 220 3.25 2.12 22.70
C ASP A 220 3.07 3.66 22.65
N GLU A 221 3.76 4.34 21.74
CA GLU A 221 3.54 5.76 21.48
C GLU A 221 2.11 6.01 20.96
N PHE A 222 1.66 5.22 19.99
CA PHE A 222 0.29 5.29 19.46
C PHE A 222 -0.75 5.01 20.55
N ASP A 223 -0.56 3.96 21.32
CA ASP A 223 -1.44 3.58 22.43
C ASP A 223 -1.62 4.75 23.43
N ARG A 224 -0.54 5.46 23.76
CA ARG A 224 -0.58 6.54 24.74
C ARG A 224 -1.08 7.88 24.21
N THR A 225 -0.87 8.17 22.93
CA THR A 225 -1.02 9.54 22.40
C THR A 225 -2.07 9.67 21.31
N TYR A 226 -2.60 8.55 20.80
CA TYR A 226 -3.61 8.59 19.76
C TYR A 226 -4.92 9.20 20.23
N THR A 227 -5.43 10.11 19.40
CA THR A 227 -6.78 10.66 19.46
C THR A 227 -7.40 10.68 18.05
N PRO A 228 -8.75 10.66 17.91
CA PRO A 228 -9.40 10.67 16.59
C PRO A 228 -8.96 11.82 15.68
N ASP A 229 -8.68 13.00 16.24
CA ASP A 229 -8.18 14.19 15.52
C ASP A 229 -6.71 14.10 15.09
N THR A 230 -6.02 13.00 15.40
CA THR A 230 -4.64 12.74 14.96
C THR A 230 -4.54 11.56 13.99
N ALA A 231 -5.67 10.99 13.55
CA ALA A 231 -5.69 9.80 12.69
C ALA A 231 -4.87 9.95 11.40
N LEU A 232 -4.99 11.09 10.72
CA LEU A 232 -4.26 11.38 9.50
C LEU A 232 -2.76 11.56 9.75
N LEU A 233 -2.38 12.21 10.85
CA LEU A 233 -0.97 12.33 11.26
C LEU A 233 -0.35 10.95 11.48
N TRP A 234 -1.07 10.05 12.12
CA TRP A 234 -0.63 8.67 12.34
C TRP A 234 -0.63 7.84 11.06
N TYR A 235 -1.55 8.10 10.13
CA TYR A 235 -1.58 7.45 8.83
C TYR A 235 -0.40 7.83 7.95
N THR A 236 0.06 9.09 7.98
CA THR A 236 1.21 9.53 7.18
C THR A 236 2.56 9.31 7.86
N LYS A 237 2.58 9.08 9.18
CA LYS A 237 3.81 8.75 9.92
C LYS A 237 4.39 7.40 9.51
N GLU A 238 5.72 7.28 9.43
CA GLU A 238 6.43 6.02 9.17
C GLU A 238 6.25 5.00 10.32
N CYS A 239 5.12 4.28 10.30
CA CYS A 239 4.75 3.31 11.34
C CYS A 239 3.90 2.16 10.78
N PHE A 240 3.60 1.19 11.65
CA PHE A 240 2.81 0.00 11.33
C PHE A 240 1.43 0.29 10.72
N LEU A 241 0.76 1.39 11.10
CA LEU A 241 -0.62 1.68 10.70
C LEU A 241 -0.77 1.74 9.19
N TYR A 242 0.02 2.59 8.52
CA TYR A 242 0.01 2.71 7.07
C TYR A 242 0.28 1.38 6.38
N ARG A 243 1.30 0.63 6.84
CA ARG A 243 1.75 -0.61 6.19
C ARG A 243 0.72 -1.72 6.29
N LEU A 244 0.29 -2.02 7.51
CA LEU A 244 -0.63 -3.12 7.79
C LEU A 244 -2.03 -2.84 7.22
N MET A 245 -2.56 -1.63 7.43
CA MET A 245 -3.88 -1.26 6.95
C MET A 245 -3.95 -1.27 5.43
N ASN A 246 -2.98 -0.64 4.74
CA ASN A 246 -3.00 -0.63 3.28
C ASN A 246 -2.80 -2.03 2.70
N LYS A 247 -1.97 -2.90 3.29
CA LYS A 247 -1.90 -4.31 2.84
C LYS A 247 -3.23 -5.02 3.01
N ALA A 248 -3.88 -4.87 4.16
CA ALA A 248 -5.18 -5.48 4.44
C ALA A 248 -6.24 -5.04 3.42
N LEU A 249 -6.30 -3.74 3.13
CA LEU A 249 -7.19 -3.17 2.11
C LEU A 249 -6.84 -3.65 0.70
N ARG A 250 -5.56 -3.72 0.31
CA ARG A 250 -5.15 -4.24 -1.00
C ARG A 250 -5.53 -5.71 -1.21
N THR A 251 -5.32 -6.52 -0.17
CA THR A 251 -5.53 -7.98 -0.20
C THR A 251 -6.95 -8.41 0.15
N GLY A 252 -7.79 -7.50 0.66
CA GLY A 252 -9.15 -7.81 1.11
C GLY A 252 -9.20 -8.71 2.35
N LYS A 253 -8.15 -8.71 3.18
CA LYS A 253 -8.11 -9.49 4.43
C LYS A 253 -9.08 -8.91 5.47
N MET A 254 -10.33 -9.36 5.42
CA MET A 254 -11.44 -8.79 6.21
C MET A 254 -11.19 -8.77 7.71
N GLU A 255 -10.63 -9.86 8.26
CA GLU A 255 -10.34 -9.95 9.69
C GLU A 255 -9.38 -8.85 10.16
N VAL A 256 -8.37 -8.53 9.34
CA VAL A 256 -7.45 -7.41 9.62
C VAL A 256 -8.17 -6.08 9.43
N ILE A 257 -8.96 -5.90 8.37
CA ILE A 257 -9.72 -4.66 8.15
C ILE A 257 -10.65 -4.36 9.33
N LEU A 258 -11.34 -5.37 9.86
CA LEU A 258 -12.23 -5.23 11.02
C LEU A 258 -11.46 -4.85 12.29
N LYS A 259 -10.24 -5.32 12.49
CA LYS A 259 -9.40 -4.88 13.62
C LYS A 259 -8.93 -3.43 13.48
N PHE A 260 -8.73 -2.98 12.25
CA PHE A 260 -8.40 -1.58 11.93
C PHE A 260 -9.63 -0.67 11.82
N ARG A 261 -10.86 -1.17 12.06
CA ARG A 261 -12.12 -0.45 11.76
C ARG A 261 -12.21 0.93 12.41
N PHE A 262 -11.90 1.05 13.71
CA PHE A 262 -12.02 2.33 14.41
C PHE A 262 -11.08 3.38 13.79
N PHE A 263 -9.84 2.98 13.49
CA PHE A 263 -8.84 3.86 12.89
C PHE A 263 -9.22 4.24 11.45
N ILE A 264 -9.74 3.30 10.65
CA ILE A 264 -10.24 3.58 9.29
C ILE A 264 -11.38 4.60 9.34
N ILE A 265 -12.31 4.46 10.29
CA ILE A 265 -13.45 5.36 10.46
C ILE A 265 -12.98 6.75 10.89
N ASP A 266 -12.09 6.84 11.88
CA ASP A 266 -11.57 8.12 12.36
C ASP A 266 -10.74 8.84 11.29
N LEU A 267 -9.91 8.09 10.54
CA LEU A 267 -9.19 8.59 9.38
C LEU A 267 -10.15 9.14 8.31
N TYR A 268 -11.23 8.40 8.01
CA TYR A 268 -12.25 8.84 7.07
C TYR A 268 -12.97 10.12 7.53
N LYS A 269 -13.41 10.17 8.80
CA LYS A 269 -14.07 11.34 9.37
C LYS A 269 -13.17 12.57 9.31
N GLN A 270 -11.90 12.41 9.69
CA GLN A 270 -10.94 13.49 9.63
C GLN A 270 -10.69 13.97 8.20
N LEU A 271 -10.57 13.06 7.23
CA LEU A 271 -10.48 13.42 5.81
C LEU A 271 -11.72 14.20 5.33
N LEU A 272 -12.91 13.78 5.75
CA LEU A 272 -14.16 14.46 5.40
C LEU A 272 -14.23 15.86 6.01
N GLU A 273 -13.86 16.03 7.28
CA GLU A 273 -13.84 17.34 7.94
C GLU A 273 -12.92 18.33 7.21
N PHE A 274 -11.75 17.88 6.77
CA PHE A 274 -10.86 18.75 6.01
C PHE A 274 -11.37 19.03 4.61
N TYR A 275 -11.90 18.02 3.91
CA TYR A 275 -12.53 18.21 2.62
C TYR A 275 -13.67 19.25 2.69
N GLU A 276 -14.51 19.19 3.71
CA GLU A 276 -15.58 20.16 3.92
C GLU A 276 -15.03 21.57 4.19
N LYS A 277 -13.95 21.70 4.98
CA LYS A 277 -13.28 22.98 5.22
C LYS A 277 -12.73 23.58 3.93
N ASP A 278 -12.04 22.79 3.11
CA ASP A 278 -11.46 23.22 1.84
C ASP A 278 -12.56 23.59 0.83
N ARG A 279 -13.62 22.79 0.75
CA ARG A 279 -14.81 23.06 -0.09
C ARG A 279 -15.55 24.32 0.36
N TYR A 280 -15.72 24.53 1.65
CA TYR A 280 -16.35 25.73 2.19
C TYR A 280 -15.52 26.97 1.86
N LEU A 281 -14.20 26.91 2.02
CA LEU A 281 -13.30 27.99 1.63
C LEU A 281 -13.44 28.30 0.13
N TYR A 282 -13.50 27.28 -0.74
CA TYR A 282 -13.77 27.47 -2.17
C TYR A 282 -15.11 28.20 -2.43
N ILE A 283 -16.22 27.75 -1.82
CA ILE A 283 -17.53 28.40 -1.98
C ILE A 283 -17.49 29.86 -1.50
N CYS A 284 -16.83 30.14 -0.38
CA CYS A 284 -16.68 31.49 0.18
C CYS A 284 -15.79 32.39 -0.69
N HIS A 285 -14.69 31.87 -1.24
CA HIS A 285 -13.84 32.59 -2.19
C HIS A 285 -14.60 32.89 -3.48
N ARG A 286 -15.38 31.95 -4.01
CA ARG A 286 -16.26 32.18 -5.17
C ARG A 286 -17.30 33.27 -4.89
N SER A 287 -17.92 33.22 -3.71
CA SER A 287 -18.92 34.20 -3.28
C SER A 287 -18.32 35.60 -3.08
N SER A 288 -17.09 35.69 -2.57
CA SER A 288 -16.38 36.96 -2.37
C SER A 288 -15.82 37.54 -3.67
N PHE A 289 -15.36 36.69 -4.59
CA PHE A 289 -14.96 37.06 -5.95
C PHE A 289 -16.16 37.61 -6.73
N LEU A 290 -17.31 36.92 -6.71
CA LEU A 290 -18.56 37.40 -7.32
C LEU A 290 -19.08 38.71 -6.70
N ARG A 291 -18.83 38.96 -5.41
CA ARG A 291 -19.24 40.21 -4.74
C ARG A 291 -18.35 41.40 -5.09
N LYS A 292 -17.06 41.17 -5.40
CA LYS A 292 -16.10 42.22 -5.78
C LYS A 292 -16.26 42.67 -7.24
N TYR A 293 -16.76 41.80 -8.12
CA TYR A 293 -16.98 42.11 -9.54
C TYR A 293 -18.42 42.53 -9.90
N LYS A 294 -19.38 42.47 -8.95
CA LYS A 294 -20.75 42.98 -9.19
C LYS A 294 -20.86 44.51 -9.31
N TYR A 295 -19.75 45.24 -9.22
CA TYR A 295 -19.71 46.70 -9.42
C TYR A 295 -18.95 47.16 -10.68
N VAL A 296 -18.44 46.22 -11.49
CA VAL A 296 -17.79 46.58 -12.76
C VAL A 296 -18.31 45.66 -13.87
N GLN A 297 -19.13 46.28 -14.72
CA GLN A 297 -19.45 45.93 -16.10
C GLN A 297 -20.44 44.79 -16.40
N THR A 298 -21.59 45.24 -16.90
CA THR A 298 -22.39 44.66 -17.98
C THR A 298 -21.50 44.26 -19.18
N ILE A 299 -21.02 43.02 -19.25
CA ILE A 299 -20.42 42.44 -20.47
C ILE A 299 -20.87 40.98 -20.63
N SER A 300 -21.56 40.74 -21.74
CA SER A 300 -21.86 39.49 -22.46
C SER A 300 -22.19 38.21 -21.67
N GLU A 301 -23.44 37.79 -21.86
CA GLU A 301 -23.91 36.41 -21.76
C GLU A 301 -23.04 35.49 -22.63
N ASN A 302 -22.00 34.92 -22.03
CA ASN A 302 -21.33 33.67 -22.41
C ASN A 302 -20.37 33.33 -21.25
N GLU A 303 -20.91 33.19 -20.04
CA GLU A 303 -20.22 32.52 -18.94
C GLU A 303 -20.19 31.03 -19.26
N SER A 304 -19.17 30.58 -19.97
CA SER A 304 -18.80 29.17 -19.94
C SER A 304 -18.55 28.81 -18.48
N GLU A 305 -19.30 27.84 -17.95
CA GLU A 305 -19.06 27.21 -16.66
C GLU A 305 -17.57 26.81 -16.56
N GLU A 306 -16.74 27.64 -15.93
CA GLU A 306 -15.36 27.27 -15.61
C GLU A 306 -15.41 26.13 -14.60
N ARG A 307 -15.38 24.89 -15.10
CA ARG A 307 -15.10 23.70 -14.28
C ARG A 307 -13.69 23.86 -13.75
N HIS A 308 -13.56 24.22 -12.47
CA HIS A 308 -12.27 24.21 -11.80
C HIS A 308 -11.84 22.75 -11.56
N GLU A 309 -11.10 22.23 -12.53
CA GLU A 309 -10.39 20.95 -12.45
C GLU A 309 -9.04 21.16 -11.76
N TYR A 310 -8.71 20.32 -10.78
CA TYR A 310 -7.37 20.28 -10.17
C TYR A 310 -6.61 19.07 -10.73
N SER A 311 -5.46 19.32 -11.37
CA SER A 311 -4.55 18.25 -11.77
C SER A 311 -3.63 17.87 -10.61
N VAL A 312 -3.61 16.58 -10.30
CA VAL A 312 -2.65 15.96 -9.39
C VAL A 312 -1.92 14.85 -10.13
N PHE A 313 -0.68 14.61 -9.74
CA PHE A 313 0.23 13.72 -10.43
C PHE A 313 0.64 12.56 -9.53
N ARG A 314 0.92 11.41 -10.12
CA ARG A 314 1.47 10.26 -9.43
C ARG A 314 2.39 9.49 -10.36
N GLY A 315 3.65 9.33 -9.97
CA GLY A 315 4.56 8.45 -10.68
C GLY A 315 4.47 7.03 -10.15
N GLN A 316 4.64 6.07 -11.04
CA GLN A 316 4.62 4.66 -10.73
C GLN A 316 5.52 3.89 -11.68
N GLN A 317 6.16 2.85 -11.16
CA GLN A 317 6.75 1.81 -11.98
C GLN A 317 5.77 0.67 -12.20
N MET A 318 5.69 0.21 -13.43
CA MET A 318 4.77 -0.83 -13.85
C MET A 318 5.52 -1.82 -14.72
N THR A 319 5.29 -3.12 -14.53
CA THR A 319 5.84 -4.13 -15.44
C THR A 319 5.25 -3.96 -16.84
N SER A 320 5.95 -4.44 -17.87
CA SER A 320 5.46 -4.39 -19.25
C SER A 320 4.08 -5.07 -19.40
N ASP A 321 3.84 -6.16 -18.67
CA ASP A 321 2.58 -6.91 -18.69
C ASP A 321 1.43 -6.14 -18.04
N GLU A 322 1.66 -5.54 -16.86
CA GLU A 322 0.69 -4.67 -16.19
C GLU A 322 0.36 -3.45 -17.06
N LEU A 323 1.37 -2.85 -17.70
CA LEU A 323 1.16 -1.72 -18.60
C LEU A 323 0.34 -2.11 -19.83
N HIS A 324 0.60 -3.30 -20.37
CA HIS A 324 -0.17 -3.83 -21.48
C HIS A 324 -1.64 -4.05 -21.08
N LEU A 325 -1.89 -4.64 -19.91
CA LEU A 325 -3.25 -4.80 -19.38
C LEU A 325 -3.96 -3.45 -19.18
N PHE A 326 -3.23 -2.46 -18.65
CA PHE A 326 -3.76 -1.11 -18.46
C PHE A 326 -4.10 -0.43 -19.79
N LYS A 327 -3.24 -0.58 -20.81
CA LYS A 327 -3.47 -0.07 -22.18
C LYS A 327 -4.67 -0.73 -22.86
N GLN A 328 -4.88 -2.03 -22.65
CA GLN A 328 -6.02 -2.75 -23.24
C GLN A 328 -7.38 -2.30 -22.69
N ARG A 329 -7.41 -1.64 -21.53
CA ARG A 329 -8.64 -1.27 -20.82
C ARG A 329 -8.85 0.25 -20.73
N ILE A 330 -8.28 1.01 -21.67
CA ILE A 330 -8.54 2.46 -21.81
C ILE A 330 -10.06 2.68 -21.99
N GLY A 331 -10.62 3.59 -21.18
CA GLY A 331 -12.06 3.89 -21.15
C GLY A 331 -12.85 3.13 -20.07
N SER A 332 -12.20 2.27 -19.29
CA SER A 332 -12.77 1.63 -18.10
C SER A 332 -12.62 2.49 -16.84
N LYS A 333 -13.31 2.09 -15.76
CA LYS A 333 -13.16 2.73 -14.44
C LYS A 333 -12.10 2.02 -13.61
N VAL A 334 -11.31 2.81 -12.91
CA VAL A 334 -10.19 2.36 -12.08
C VAL A 334 -10.56 2.57 -10.61
N LEU A 335 -10.65 1.48 -9.83
CA LEU A 335 -10.87 1.54 -8.38
C LEU A 335 -9.58 1.22 -7.63
N PHE A 336 -9.16 2.11 -6.73
CA PHE A 336 -8.06 1.86 -5.80
C PHE A 336 -8.63 1.24 -4.52
N LYS A 337 -8.16 0.04 -4.15
CA LYS A 337 -8.62 -0.64 -2.92
C LYS A 337 -8.12 0.01 -1.63
N ALA A 338 -6.98 0.70 -1.72
CA ALA A 338 -6.39 1.45 -0.61
C ALA A 338 -6.44 2.95 -0.91
N PHE A 339 -6.23 3.74 0.13
CA PHE A 339 -6.06 5.19 0.07
C PHE A 339 -4.97 5.57 -0.95
N LEU A 340 -5.36 6.32 -1.98
CA LEU A 340 -4.47 6.70 -3.07
C LEU A 340 -3.76 7.99 -2.73
N SER A 341 -2.42 8.00 -2.83
CA SER A 341 -1.51 9.12 -2.58
C SER A 341 -1.07 9.81 -3.87
N THR A 342 -1.30 11.11 -4.06
CA THR A 342 -0.84 11.86 -5.25
C THR A 342 -0.01 13.08 -4.86
N THR A 343 0.43 13.91 -5.81
CA THR A 343 1.18 15.16 -5.55
C THR A 343 0.75 16.27 -6.51
N THR A 344 0.81 17.54 -6.13
CA THR A 344 0.50 18.65 -7.04
C THR A 344 1.61 18.95 -8.04
N SER A 345 2.81 18.38 -7.89
CA SER A 345 3.92 18.67 -8.80
C SER A 345 4.34 17.46 -9.62
N PRO A 346 4.41 17.61 -10.96
CA PRO A 346 4.78 16.53 -11.85
C PRO A 346 6.25 16.12 -11.69
N VAL A 347 7.13 17.06 -11.32
CA VAL A 347 8.57 16.77 -11.09
C VAL A 347 8.73 15.75 -9.98
N ILE A 348 7.94 15.92 -8.93
CA ILE A 348 7.96 15.08 -7.76
C ILE A 348 7.40 13.70 -8.10
N ALA A 349 6.25 13.68 -8.77
CA ALA A 349 5.66 12.45 -9.27
C ALA A 349 6.67 11.68 -10.13
N LEU A 350 7.42 12.36 -11.00
CA LEU A 350 8.46 11.75 -11.81
C LEU A 350 9.57 11.13 -10.98
N ILE A 351 10.03 11.73 -9.87
CA ILE A 351 11.01 11.09 -8.97
C ILE A 351 10.53 9.68 -8.55
N TYR A 352 9.23 9.53 -8.25
CA TYR A 352 8.64 8.24 -7.89
C TYR A 352 8.50 7.27 -9.09
N GLY A 353 8.38 7.77 -10.32
CA GLY A 353 8.31 6.94 -11.54
C GLY A 353 9.69 6.55 -12.10
N THR A 354 10.67 7.45 -12.03
CA THR A 354 11.94 7.36 -12.76
C THR A 354 13.08 6.72 -11.97
N ASN A 355 12.88 6.39 -10.69
CA ASN A 355 13.85 5.65 -9.88
C ASN A 355 13.99 4.21 -10.40
N LYS A 356 14.59 4.03 -11.58
CA LYS A 356 14.84 2.73 -12.18
C LYS A 356 15.71 1.92 -11.24
N LEU A 357 15.20 0.76 -10.82
CA LEU A 357 16.09 -0.30 -10.38
C LEU A 357 16.84 -0.76 -11.62
N ASP A 358 18.18 -0.69 -11.58
CA ASP A 358 18.99 -1.37 -12.58
C ASP A 358 18.52 -2.82 -12.69
N ASN A 359 18.15 -3.18 -13.92
CA ASN A 359 17.79 -4.51 -14.38
C ASN A 359 16.42 -5.09 -13.97
N CYS A 360 15.42 -4.27 -13.62
CA CYS A 360 14.01 -4.68 -13.66
C CYS A 360 13.33 -4.14 -14.94
N PRO A 361 12.68 -4.97 -15.78
CA PRO A 361 11.94 -4.50 -16.96
C PRO A 361 10.63 -3.84 -16.52
N THR A 362 10.76 -2.64 -15.96
CA THR A 362 9.65 -1.79 -15.54
C THR A 362 9.64 -0.52 -16.36
N GLU A 363 8.46 -0.11 -16.77
CA GLU A 363 8.19 1.16 -17.42
C GLU A 363 7.82 2.21 -16.38
N SER A 364 8.36 3.42 -16.55
CA SER A 364 8.01 4.57 -15.72
C SER A 364 6.74 5.21 -16.26
N ILE A 365 5.68 5.21 -15.45
CA ILE A 365 4.38 5.77 -15.80
C ILE A 365 4.11 7.00 -14.92
N LEU A 366 3.65 8.07 -15.55
CA LEU A 366 3.14 9.26 -14.88
C LEU A 366 1.63 9.31 -15.08
N PHE A 367 0.89 9.19 -13.99
CA PHE A 367 -0.55 9.45 -13.96
C PHE A 367 -0.78 10.93 -13.74
N GLU A 368 -1.55 11.55 -14.62
CA GLU A 368 -2.24 12.81 -14.36
C GLU A 368 -3.70 12.49 -14.02
N VAL A 369 -4.11 12.88 -12.82
CA VAL A 369 -5.47 12.71 -12.30
C VAL A 369 -6.12 14.07 -12.22
N LYS A 370 -7.22 14.26 -12.95
CA LYS A 370 -8.01 15.49 -12.93
C LYS A 370 -9.17 15.33 -11.97
N ILE A 371 -9.22 16.19 -10.95
CA ILE A 371 -10.25 16.18 -9.91
C ILE A 371 -11.23 17.31 -10.21
N ASN A 372 -12.48 16.95 -10.50
CA ASN A 372 -13.56 17.92 -10.64
C ASN A 372 -14.13 18.26 -9.25
N CYS A 373 -13.92 19.50 -8.81
CA CYS A 373 -14.33 19.98 -7.49
C CYS A 373 -15.78 20.51 -7.44
N SER A 374 -16.45 20.60 -8.59
CA SER A 374 -17.83 21.09 -8.68
C SER A 374 -18.86 19.97 -8.52
N GLU A 375 -18.44 18.71 -8.66
CA GLU A 375 -19.29 17.54 -8.39
C GLU A 375 -19.21 17.19 -6.89
N GLU A 376 -20.29 16.63 -6.31
CA GLU A 376 -20.23 15.90 -5.04
C GLU A 376 -19.40 14.63 -5.24
N SER A 377 -18.10 14.82 -5.42
CA SER A 377 -17.12 13.78 -5.65
C SER A 377 -16.27 13.55 -4.39
N ASN A 378 -15.47 12.50 -4.43
CA ASN A 378 -14.79 11.91 -3.28
C ASN A 378 -14.07 12.95 -2.40
N PRO A 379 -14.12 12.80 -1.06
CA PRO A 379 -13.32 13.64 -0.19
C PRO A 379 -11.84 13.44 -0.54
N TYR A 380 -11.19 14.56 -0.80
CA TYR A 380 -9.77 14.68 -1.01
C TYR A 380 -9.23 15.68 0.00
N PHE A 381 -7.94 15.57 0.32
CA PHE A 381 -7.33 16.45 1.30
C PHE A 381 -5.88 16.78 0.95
N ASP A 382 -5.49 18.04 1.13
CA ASP A 382 -4.12 18.49 1.00
C ASP A 382 -3.35 18.39 2.32
N THR A 383 -2.54 17.35 2.43
CA THR A 383 -1.74 17.01 3.63
C THR A 383 -0.66 18.02 4.00
N ARG A 384 -0.36 19.03 3.15
CA ARG A 384 0.64 20.08 3.44
C ARG A 384 0.36 20.88 4.70
N THR A 385 -0.89 20.92 5.16
CA THR A 385 -1.29 21.67 6.36
C THR A 385 -1.05 20.91 7.67
N ILE A 386 -0.76 19.59 7.63
CA ILE A 386 -0.72 18.73 8.83
C ILE A 386 0.56 17.88 8.92
N SER A 387 1.28 17.61 7.82
CA SER A 387 2.53 16.86 7.91
C SER A 387 3.55 17.60 8.81
N LYS A 388 4.09 16.86 9.78
CA LYS A 388 5.07 17.34 10.76
C LYS A 388 6.45 17.61 10.13
N PHE A 389 6.66 17.21 8.88
CA PHE A 389 7.89 17.43 8.14
C PHE A 389 7.73 18.64 7.22
N LYS A 390 8.13 19.82 7.70
CA LYS A 390 8.22 21.03 6.86
C LYS A 390 9.42 21.01 5.91
N ASP A 391 10.43 20.21 6.23
CA ASP A 391 11.73 20.17 5.52
C ASP A 391 11.95 18.87 4.75
N GLU A 392 11.15 17.84 4.98
CA GLU A 392 11.07 16.74 4.02
C GLU A 392 10.03 17.15 2.99
N ASN A 393 10.43 17.07 1.74
CA ASN A 393 9.62 17.24 0.55
C ASN A 393 8.53 16.15 0.44
N GLU A 394 7.70 16.00 1.50
CA GLU A 394 6.46 15.24 1.52
C GLU A 394 5.41 16.06 0.77
N HIS A 395 5.51 15.90 -0.53
CA HIS A 395 4.87 16.71 -1.52
C HIS A 395 3.41 16.30 -1.72
N SER A 396 2.51 17.01 -1.04
CA SER A 396 1.08 17.14 -1.38
C SER A 396 0.36 15.79 -1.53
N GLN A 397 0.46 14.90 -0.54
CA GLN A 397 -0.24 13.62 -0.55
C GLN A 397 -1.75 13.86 -0.51
N PHE A 398 -2.45 13.84 -1.65
CA PHE A 398 -3.90 13.67 -1.63
C PHE A 398 -4.16 12.24 -1.25
N THR A 399 -4.98 12.01 -0.23
CA THR A 399 -5.50 10.68 0.08
C THR A 399 -6.90 10.59 -0.47
N LEU A 400 -7.06 9.96 -1.64
CA LEU A 400 -8.37 9.69 -2.22
C LEU A 400 -8.91 8.38 -1.65
N LEU A 401 -10.17 8.40 -1.22
CA LEU A 401 -10.89 7.19 -0.85
C LEU A 401 -11.04 6.23 -2.05
N PRO A 402 -11.34 4.95 -1.77
CA PRO A 402 -11.82 4.01 -2.77
C PRO A 402 -13.12 4.48 -3.44
N ARG A 403 -13.02 5.36 -4.44
CA ARG A 403 -14.07 5.55 -5.44
C ARG A 403 -13.45 5.93 -6.78
N THR A 404 -14.24 5.68 -7.81
CA THR A 404 -13.89 5.72 -9.23
C THR A 404 -13.10 6.96 -9.64
N LEU A 405 -11.96 6.73 -10.31
CA LEU A 405 -11.42 7.69 -11.27
C LEU A 405 -11.91 7.28 -12.66
N ASP A 406 -12.48 8.24 -13.40
CA ASP A 406 -12.69 8.09 -14.83
C ASP A 406 -11.32 8.21 -15.52
N SER A 407 -10.82 7.12 -16.10
CA SER A 407 -9.57 7.16 -16.84
C SER A 407 -9.79 7.89 -18.18
N LYS A 408 -9.54 9.19 -18.23
CA LYS A 408 -9.28 9.89 -19.48
C LYS A 408 -7.78 10.08 -19.62
N ALA A 409 -7.10 9.10 -20.19
CA ALA A 409 -5.71 9.26 -20.60
C ALA A 409 -5.68 10.05 -21.92
N SER A 410 -5.20 11.29 -21.88
CA SER A 410 -4.66 11.95 -23.08
C SER A 410 -3.16 11.67 -23.13
N LEU A 411 -2.74 10.82 -24.07
CA LEU A 411 -1.33 10.63 -24.40
C LEU A 411 -0.87 11.82 -25.23
N ASP A 412 -0.19 12.78 -24.60
CA ASP A 412 0.59 13.77 -25.34
C ASP A 412 2.03 13.27 -25.41
N TYR A 413 2.43 12.79 -26.60
CA TYR A 413 3.78 12.32 -26.86
C TYR A 413 4.70 13.52 -27.06
N GLY A 414 5.39 13.95 -26.00
CA GLY A 414 6.59 14.75 -26.12
C GLY A 414 7.73 13.90 -26.71
N ARG A 415 8.13 14.22 -27.95
CA ARG A 415 9.34 13.65 -28.59
C ARG A 415 10.61 14.07 -27.88
#